data_AF-A0A7V3ST39-F1
#
_entry.id   AF-A0A7V3ST39-F1
#
_cell.length_a   1.000
_cell.length_b   1.000
_cell.length_c   1.000
_cell.angle_alpha   90.00
_cell.angle_beta   90.00
_cell.angle_gamma   90.00
#
_symmetry.space_group_name_H-M   'P 1'
#
loop_
_entity.id
_entity.type
_entity.pdbx_description
1 polymer ?
#
loop_
_entity_poly.entity_id
_entity_poly.type
_entity_poly.pdbx_seq_one_letter_code
_entity_poly.pdbx_strand_id
1 'polypeptide(L)'
;MKLVAKYTNDCLTARERGKKLAITTFCFSGTILYAMDIQPISVEPWTVFGTFVLKRGTAEYLDYTSELGFTETSCSAQRGFLGAALGGLSVRPDFAIMDTAGVCDSNANSFSFLSTYLDIPLFQLNYPPTLTGEKARDYHRADFKALISFLEEQTGKKLDV
;
A
#
# COMPACT_ATOMS: atom_id res chain seq x y z
N MET A 1 10.88 19.85 -3.84
CA MET A 1 9.43 19.64 -4.06
C MET A 1 9.04 19.06 -5.43
N LYS A 2 9.83 19.20 -6.51
CA LYS A 2 9.45 18.68 -7.86
C LYS A 2 9.16 17.17 -7.91
N LEU A 3 9.94 16.35 -7.18
CA LEU A 3 9.72 14.89 -7.10
C LEU A 3 8.37 14.54 -6.47
N VAL A 4 8.07 15.14 -5.31
CA VAL A 4 6.79 14.95 -4.61
C VAL A 4 5.64 15.44 -5.49
N ALA A 5 5.73 16.63 -6.06
CA ALA A 5 4.69 17.18 -6.93
C ALA A 5 4.39 16.28 -8.14
N LYS A 6 5.45 15.75 -8.79
CA LYS A 6 5.30 14.79 -9.88
C LYS A 6 4.59 13.52 -9.41
N TYR A 7 5.06 12.92 -8.31
CA TYR A 7 4.47 11.71 -7.76
C TYR A 7 3.00 11.89 -7.35
N THR A 8 2.68 12.99 -6.65
CA THR A 8 1.30 13.35 -6.31
C THR A 8 0.43 13.48 -7.55
N ASN A 9 0.91 14.19 -8.57
CA ASN A 9 0.18 14.35 -9.82
C ASN A 9 -0.04 13.01 -10.54
N ASP A 10 0.97 12.13 -10.54
CA ASP A 10 0.88 10.82 -11.15
C ASP A 10 -0.15 9.94 -10.40
N CYS A 11 -0.26 10.03 -9.07
CA CYS A 11 -1.35 9.40 -8.29
C CYS A 11 -2.73 9.96 -8.62
N LEU A 12 -2.88 11.29 -8.70
CA LEU A 12 -4.16 11.96 -8.97
C LEU A 12 -4.69 11.66 -10.39
N THR A 13 -3.79 11.60 -11.37
CA THR A 13 -4.12 11.45 -12.80
C THR A 13 -3.98 10.01 -13.31
N ALA A 14 -3.67 9.04 -12.45
CA ALA A 14 -3.43 7.65 -12.84
C ALA A 14 -4.60 7.08 -13.65
N ARG A 15 -5.83 7.23 -13.15
CA ARG A 15 -7.04 6.68 -13.78
C ARG A 15 -7.33 7.33 -15.14
N GLU A 16 -7.14 8.65 -15.25
CA GLU A 16 -7.28 9.39 -16.52
C GLU A 16 -6.29 8.89 -17.57
N ARG A 17 -5.12 8.42 -17.14
CA ARG A 17 -4.08 7.83 -18.00
C ARG A 17 -4.24 6.32 -18.20
N GLY A 18 -5.35 5.74 -17.77
CA GLY A 18 -5.62 4.30 -17.89
C GLY A 18 -4.76 3.42 -16.98
N LYS A 19 -4.13 3.98 -15.95
CA LYS A 19 -3.33 3.25 -14.96
C LYS A 19 -4.17 2.85 -13.76
N LYS A 20 -3.86 1.69 -13.19
CA LYS A 20 -4.40 1.23 -11.91
C LYS A 20 -3.65 1.87 -10.75
N LEU A 21 -4.33 2.03 -9.61
CA LEU A 21 -3.75 2.51 -8.36
C LEU A 21 -3.61 1.36 -7.37
N ALA A 22 -2.38 1.15 -6.88
CA ALA A 22 -2.11 0.15 -5.85
C ALA A 22 -1.59 0.83 -4.59
N ILE A 23 -2.22 0.60 -3.45
CA ILE A 23 -1.59 0.98 -2.17
C ILE A 23 -0.53 -0.04 -1.79
N THR A 24 0.56 0.43 -1.20
CA THR A 24 1.67 -0.41 -0.78
C THR A 24 2.42 0.12 0.44
N THR A 25 3.15 -0.76 1.12
CA THR A 25 4.05 -0.39 2.22
C THR A 25 5.32 0.27 1.69
N PHE A 26 6.00 1.08 2.50
CA PHE A 26 7.27 1.73 2.12
C PHE A 26 8.43 0.73 1.89
N CYS A 27 8.33 -0.48 2.46
CA CYS A 27 9.32 -1.53 2.27
C CYS A 27 9.17 -2.26 0.93
N PHE A 28 8.01 -2.18 0.28
CA PHE A 28 7.76 -2.86 -0.98
C PHE A 28 8.44 -2.13 -2.15
N SER A 29 9.12 -2.88 -3.01
CA SER A 29 9.71 -2.34 -4.23
C SER A 29 8.65 -2.06 -5.30
N GLY A 30 8.36 -0.79 -5.55
CA GLY A 30 7.38 -0.37 -6.56
C GLY A 30 7.76 -0.66 -8.02
N THR A 31 8.96 -1.18 -8.30
CA THR A 31 9.47 -1.37 -9.67
C THR A 31 8.57 -2.24 -10.53
N ILE A 32 8.06 -3.35 -9.98
CA ILE A 32 7.15 -4.26 -10.71
C ILE A 32 5.81 -3.59 -11.04
N LEU A 33 5.34 -2.71 -10.16
CA LEU A 33 4.09 -1.98 -10.37
C LEU A 33 4.25 -0.99 -11.52
N TYR A 34 5.35 -0.23 -11.54
CA TYR A 34 5.64 0.66 -12.65
C TYR A 34 5.79 -0.09 -13.98
N ALA A 35 6.41 -1.27 -13.98
CA ALA A 35 6.56 -2.12 -15.17
C ALA A 35 5.21 -2.58 -15.75
N MET A 36 4.17 -2.70 -14.91
CA MET A 36 2.82 -3.12 -15.32
C MET A 36 1.83 -1.95 -15.45
N ASP A 37 2.32 -0.71 -15.62
CA ASP A 37 1.49 0.51 -15.69
C ASP A 37 0.60 0.75 -14.46
N ILE A 38 1.06 0.34 -13.28
CA ILE A 38 0.38 0.58 -12.01
C ILE A 38 1.09 1.71 -11.29
N GLN A 39 0.32 2.65 -10.76
CA GLN A 39 0.81 3.74 -9.92
C GLN A 39 0.75 3.32 -8.44
N PRO A 40 1.90 3.08 -7.77
CA PRO A 40 1.93 2.76 -6.36
C PRO A 40 1.67 4.00 -5.50
N ILE A 41 0.95 3.80 -4.40
CA ILE A 41 0.73 4.76 -3.31
C ILE A 41 1.39 4.18 -2.06
N SER A 42 2.56 4.69 -1.66
CA SER A 42 3.22 4.24 -0.44
C SER A 42 2.60 4.94 0.78
N VAL A 43 1.97 4.18 1.67
CA VAL A 43 1.07 4.73 2.70
C VAL A 43 1.78 5.52 3.80
N GLU A 44 2.91 5.02 4.30
CA GLU A 44 3.60 5.58 5.47
C GLU A 44 4.22 6.96 5.20
N PRO A 45 4.89 7.19 4.05
CA PRO A 45 5.41 8.51 3.71
C PRO A 45 4.33 9.59 3.58
N TRP A 46 3.10 9.23 3.19
CA TRP A 46 2.00 10.18 3.10
C TRP A 46 1.54 10.70 4.45
N THR A 47 1.56 9.88 5.49
CA THR A 47 1.29 10.33 6.86
C THR A 47 2.34 11.33 7.33
N VAL A 48 3.62 11.01 7.10
CA VAL A 48 4.73 11.90 7.43
C VAL A 48 4.59 13.23 6.68
N PHE A 49 4.30 13.16 5.38
CA PHE A 49 4.07 14.35 4.57
C PHE A 49 2.86 15.16 5.07
N GLY A 50 1.73 14.52 5.34
CA GLY A 50 0.52 15.10 5.93
C GLY A 50 0.82 15.85 7.22
N THR A 51 1.72 15.31 8.05
CA THR A 51 2.10 15.92 9.33
C THR A 51 2.81 17.26 9.14
N PHE A 52 3.56 17.42 8.05
CA PHE A 52 4.23 18.68 7.71
C PHE A 52 3.34 19.67 6.95
N VAL A 53 2.44 19.19 6.09
CA VAL A 53 1.66 20.07 5.19
C VAL A 53 0.32 20.49 5.74
N LEU A 54 -0.31 19.67 6.57
CA LEU A 54 -1.58 20.01 7.18
C LEU A 54 -1.34 20.93 8.37
N LYS A 55 -2.06 22.06 8.43
CA LYS A 55 -1.87 23.09 9.47
C LYS A 55 -2.01 22.55 10.89
N ARG A 56 -2.81 21.50 11.08
CA ARG A 56 -3.04 20.82 12.37
C ARG A 56 -2.30 19.48 12.50
N GLY A 57 -1.41 19.16 11.56
CA GLY A 57 -0.79 17.85 11.45
C GLY A 57 -1.81 16.75 11.13
N THR A 58 -1.54 15.53 11.58
CA THR A 58 -2.34 14.33 11.26
C THR A 58 -3.19 13.81 12.42
N ALA A 59 -3.24 14.52 13.55
CA ALA A 59 -3.90 14.06 14.77
C ALA A 59 -5.38 13.67 14.54
N GLU A 60 -6.13 14.50 13.80
CA GLU A 60 -7.55 14.23 13.49
C GLU A 60 -7.75 12.91 12.71
N TYR A 61 -6.82 12.55 11.82
CA TYR A 61 -6.89 11.28 11.08
C TYR A 61 -6.46 10.09 11.93
N LEU A 62 -5.54 10.28 12.88
CA LEU A 62 -5.17 9.24 13.83
C LEU A 62 -6.37 8.85 14.70
N ASP A 63 -7.11 9.86 15.18
CA ASP A 63 -8.31 9.66 16.01
C ASP A 63 -9.44 9.06 15.17
N TYR A 64 -9.71 9.62 14.00
CA TYR A 64 -10.74 9.11 13.08
C TYR A 64 -10.53 7.65 12.69
N THR A 65 -9.28 7.22 12.48
CA THR A 65 -8.99 5.80 12.20
C THR A 65 -9.38 4.88 13.36
N SER A 66 -9.17 5.33 14.59
CA SER A 66 -9.55 4.60 15.79
C SER A 66 -11.07 4.55 15.95
N GLU A 67 -11.76 5.65 15.64
CA GLU A 67 -13.23 5.73 15.64
C GLU A 67 -13.87 4.77 14.62
N LEU A 68 -13.18 4.52 13.50
CA LEU A 68 -13.59 3.51 12.51
C LEU A 68 -13.35 2.05 12.97
N GLY A 69 -12.75 1.84 14.14
CA GLY A 69 -12.56 0.53 14.76
C GLY A 69 -11.15 -0.07 14.58
N PHE A 70 -10.19 0.69 14.07
CA PHE A 70 -8.80 0.24 14.01
C PHE A 70 -8.08 0.50 15.35
N THR A 71 -7.18 -0.39 15.78
CA THR A 71 -6.59 -0.28 17.12
C THR A 71 -5.68 0.96 17.27
N GLU A 72 -5.91 1.74 18.33
CA GLU A 72 -5.14 2.95 18.65
C GLU A 72 -3.66 2.68 18.95
N THR A 73 -3.31 1.44 19.32
CA THR A 73 -1.93 1.02 19.60
C THR A 73 -1.12 0.73 18.34
N SER A 74 -1.78 0.73 17.17
CA SER A 74 -1.08 0.57 15.89
C SER A 74 -0.20 1.77 15.56
N CYS A 75 0.81 1.52 14.72
CA CYS A 75 1.71 2.53 14.19
C CYS A 75 0.96 3.79 13.69
N SER A 76 1.38 4.97 14.17
CA SER A 76 0.81 6.25 13.74
C SER A 76 0.98 6.49 12.24
N ALA A 77 2.06 6.00 11.62
CA ALA A 77 2.27 6.13 10.17
C ALA A 77 1.20 5.39 9.35
N GLN A 78 0.71 4.25 9.84
CA GLN A 78 -0.41 3.54 9.21
C GLN A 78 -1.73 4.23 9.49
N ARG A 79 -2.00 4.54 10.77
CA ARG A 79 -3.25 5.19 11.18
C ARG A 79 -3.45 6.53 10.47
N GLY A 80 -2.43 7.36 10.34
CA GLY A 80 -2.59 8.68 9.72
C GLY A 80 -3.03 8.58 8.26
N PHE A 81 -2.50 7.62 7.50
CA PHE A 81 -2.88 7.42 6.11
C PHE A 81 -4.26 6.77 6.01
N LEU A 82 -4.52 5.71 6.79
CA LEU A 82 -5.83 5.06 6.81
C LEU A 82 -6.94 6.08 7.13
N GLY A 83 -6.77 6.90 8.15
CA GLY A 83 -7.78 7.90 8.51
C GLY A 83 -7.97 8.96 7.44
N ALA A 84 -6.89 9.45 6.83
CA ALA A 84 -6.99 10.40 5.74
C ALA A 84 -7.65 9.76 4.50
N ALA A 85 -7.29 8.53 4.16
CA ALA A 85 -7.82 7.81 3.00
C ALA A 85 -9.31 7.47 3.18
N LEU A 86 -9.69 6.93 4.33
CA LEU A 86 -11.07 6.59 4.66
C LEU A 86 -11.92 7.83 4.95
N GLY A 87 -11.30 8.95 5.32
CA GLY A 87 -11.91 10.27 5.42
C GLY A 87 -12.08 10.99 4.07
N GLY A 88 -11.68 10.36 2.96
CA GLY A 88 -11.89 10.88 1.61
C GLY A 88 -10.81 11.82 1.07
N LEU A 89 -9.65 11.92 1.73
CA LEU A 89 -8.53 12.77 1.29
C LEU A 89 -7.54 12.06 0.36
N SER A 90 -7.67 10.74 0.19
CA SER A 90 -6.84 9.97 -0.75
C SER A 90 -7.64 9.62 -2.00
N VAL A 91 -6.94 9.41 -3.11
CA VAL A 91 -7.51 8.68 -4.24
C VAL A 91 -7.84 7.25 -3.80
N ARG A 92 -8.97 6.72 -4.29
CA ARG A 92 -9.38 5.34 -4.02
C ARG A 92 -8.49 4.38 -4.80
N PRO A 93 -7.75 3.47 -4.15
CA PRO A 93 -6.99 2.44 -4.83
C PRO A 93 -7.90 1.38 -5.48
N ASP A 94 -7.35 0.66 -6.45
CA ASP A 94 -8.04 -0.45 -7.11
C ASP A 94 -7.73 -1.78 -6.39
N PHE A 95 -6.54 -1.91 -5.80
CA PHE A 95 -6.14 -3.05 -4.97
C PHE A 95 -5.01 -2.66 -4.01
N ALA A 96 -4.72 -3.56 -3.08
CA ALA A 96 -3.72 -3.40 -2.06
C ALA A 96 -2.64 -4.49 -2.18
N ILE A 97 -1.39 -4.10 -1.97
CA ILE A 97 -0.27 -5.03 -1.90
C ILE A 97 0.52 -4.68 -0.67
N MET A 98 0.94 -5.66 0.10
CA MET A 98 1.95 -5.40 1.12
C MET A 98 3.09 -6.36 1.02
N ASP A 99 4.27 -5.84 1.34
CA ASP A 99 5.45 -6.65 1.63
C ASP A 99 5.52 -6.95 3.12
N THR A 100 6.21 -8.03 3.47
CA THR A 100 6.68 -8.33 4.82
C THR A 100 5.58 -8.56 5.87
N ALA A 101 4.48 -9.22 5.49
CA ALA A 101 3.53 -9.73 6.49
C ALA A 101 4.29 -10.63 7.50
N GLY A 102 4.19 -10.31 8.79
CA GLY A 102 4.93 -10.96 9.88
C GLY A 102 6.23 -10.27 10.33
N VAL A 103 6.69 -9.22 9.64
CA VAL A 103 7.79 -8.35 10.14
C VAL A 103 7.23 -7.11 10.85
N CYS A 104 6.08 -6.62 10.40
CA CYS A 104 5.35 -5.53 11.03
C CYS A 104 3.86 -5.87 11.09
N ASP A 105 3.37 -6.30 12.26
CA ASP A 105 1.96 -6.67 12.45
C ASP A 105 1.01 -5.48 12.22
N SER A 106 1.49 -4.25 12.46
CA SER A 106 0.72 -3.04 12.15
C SER A 106 0.44 -2.91 10.65
N ASN A 107 1.39 -3.28 9.77
CA ASN A 107 1.17 -3.26 8.32
C ASN A 107 0.18 -4.36 7.92
N ALA A 108 0.36 -5.57 8.47
CA ALA A 108 -0.53 -6.69 8.18
C ALA A 108 -1.99 -6.37 8.48
N ASN A 109 -2.22 -5.79 9.67
CA ASN A 109 -3.54 -5.40 10.11
C ASN A 109 -4.07 -4.18 9.35
N SER A 110 -3.23 -3.17 9.06
CA SER A 110 -3.70 -1.95 8.37
C SER A 110 -4.15 -2.23 6.95
N PHE A 111 -3.41 -3.04 6.19
CA PHE A 111 -3.77 -3.40 4.82
C PHE A 111 -5.00 -4.30 4.79
N SER A 112 -5.12 -5.24 5.72
CA SER A 112 -6.31 -6.10 5.85
C SER A 112 -7.55 -5.30 6.24
N PHE A 113 -7.42 -4.36 7.17
CA PHE A 113 -8.50 -3.45 7.56
C PHE A 113 -8.95 -2.58 6.39
N LEU A 114 -7.98 -1.94 5.71
CA LEU A 114 -8.24 -1.04 4.60
C LEU A 114 -8.86 -1.77 3.40
N SER A 115 -8.37 -2.98 3.06
CA SER A 115 -8.91 -3.77 1.96
C SER A 115 -10.34 -4.22 2.24
N THR A 116 -10.64 -4.62 3.48
CA THR A 116 -11.98 -5.01 3.92
C THR A 116 -12.92 -3.82 3.92
N TYR A 117 -12.49 -2.68 4.45
CA TYR A 117 -13.30 -1.47 4.52
C TYR A 117 -13.65 -0.94 3.12
N LEU A 118 -12.67 -0.95 2.21
CA LEU A 118 -12.86 -0.47 0.86
C LEU A 118 -13.46 -1.52 -0.08
N ASP A 119 -13.55 -2.79 0.32
CA ASP A 119 -13.91 -3.91 -0.56
C ASP A 119 -13.03 -3.95 -1.83
N ILE A 120 -11.72 -4.09 -1.62
CA ILE A 120 -10.72 -4.19 -2.69
C ILE A 120 -9.82 -5.42 -2.52
N PRO A 121 -9.28 -5.99 -3.60
CA PRO A 121 -8.36 -7.13 -3.52
C PRO A 121 -7.08 -6.79 -2.75
N LEU A 122 -6.56 -7.75 -2.00
CA LEU A 122 -5.31 -7.65 -1.24
C LEU A 122 -4.38 -8.82 -1.60
N PHE A 123 -3.14 -8.51 -1.94
CA PHE A 123 -2.06 -9.50 -2.04
C PHE A 123 -1.01 -9.26 -0.94
N GLN A 124 -0.55 -10.34 -0.32
CA GLN A 124 0.45 -10.29 0.75
C GLN A 124 1.69 -11.04 0.28
N LEU A 125 2.79 -10.31 0.10
CA LEU A 125 4.10 -10.90 -0.10
C LEU A 125 4.70 -11.20 1.27
N ASN A 126 4.98 -12.48 1.51
CA ASN A 126 5.25 -13.01 2.82
C ASN A 126 6.75 -13.21 3.02
N TYR A 127 7.22 -12.83 4.21
CA TYR A 127 8.60 -13.09 4.64
C TYR A 127 8.61 -13.75 6.03
N PRO A 128 8.33 -15.07 6.10
CA PRO A 128 8.29 -15.77 7.37
C PRO A 128 9.68 -15.75 8.03
N PRO A 129 9.84 -15.18 9.23
CA PRO A 129 11.16 -14.98 9.84
C PRO A 129 11.87 -16.29 10.21
N THR A 130 11.12 -17.38 10.32
CA THR A 130 11.62 -18.72 10.63
C THR A 130 12.10 -19.48 9.38
N LEU A 131 11.77 -19.00 8.18
CA LEU A 131 12.12 -19.64 6.93
C LEU A 131 13.51 -19.17 6.49
N THR A 132 14.45 -20.10 6.34
CA THR A 132 15.85 -19.79 6.00
C THR A 132 16.40 -20.72 4.93
N GLY A 133 17.55 -20.35 4.36
CA GLY A 133 18.26 -21.15 3.36
C GLY A 133 17.48 -21.31 2.05
N GLU A 134 17.62 -22.49 1.43
CA GLU A 134 16.99 -22.77 0.13
C GLU A 134 15.46 -22.73 0.17
N LYS A 135 14.86 -23.14 1.29
CA LYS A 135 13.40 -23.11 1.47
C LYS A 135 12.87 -21.68 1.39
N ALA A 136 13.59 -20.71 1.96
CA ALA A 136 13.23 -19.30 1.85
C ALA A 136 13.31 -18.82 0.41
N ARG A 137 14.42 -19.11 -0.28
CA ARG A 137 14.60 -18.76 -1.70
C ARG A 137 13.46 -19.29 -2.57
N ASP A 138 13.11 -20.56 -2.41
CA ASP A 138 12.11 -21.21 -3.25
C ASP A 138 10.70 -20.72 -2.94
N TYR A 139 10.39 -20.48 -1.65
CA TYR A 139 9.15 -19.85 -1.22
C TYR A 139 9.00 -18.45 -1.80
N HIS A 140 9.99 -17.57 -1.62
CA HIS A 140 9.93 -16.21 -2.16
C HIS A 140 9.82 -16.20 -3.68
N ARG A 141 10.54 -17.08 -4.38
CA ARG A 141 10.40 -17.20 -5.83
C ARG A 141 8.97 -17.58 -6.23
N ALA A 142 8.34 -18.51 -5.52
CA ALA A 142 6.94 -18.87 -5.76
C ALA A 142 6.00 -17.70 -5.43
N ASP A 143 6.25 -16.98 -4.34
CA ASP A 143 5.43 -15.87 -3.88
C ASP A 143 5.48 -14.66 -4.82
N PHE A 144 6.66 -14.32 -5.35
CA PHE A 144 6.81 -13.32 -6.41
C PHE A 144 6.11 -13.72 -7.72
N LYS A 145 6.10 -15.01 -8.07
CA LYS A 145 5.32 -15.49 -9.21
C LYS A 145 3.81 -15.38 -8.96
N ALA A 146 3.36 -15.64 -7.73
CA ALA A 146 1.97 -15.45 -7.34
C ALA A 146 1.58 -13.96 -7.38
N LEU A 147 2.48 -13.06 -6.95
CA LEU A 147 2.30 -11.62 -7.09
C LEU A 147 2.11 -11.23 -8.57
N ILE A 148 2.97 -11.74 -9.47
CA ILE A 148 2.81 -11.49 -10.91
C ILE A 148 1.42 -11.94 -11.37
N SER A 149 1.02 -13.18 -11.09
CA SER A 149 -0.31 -13.68 -11.46
C SER A 149 -1.45 -12.80 -10.93
N PHE A 150 -1.36 -12.34 -9.69
CA PHE A 150 -2.32 -11.41 -9.10
C PHE A 150 -2.36 -10.08 -9.86
N LEU A 151 -1.20 -9.49 -10.17
CA LEU A 151 -1.12 -8.25 -10.92
C LEU A 151 -1.69 -8.40 -12.33
N GLU A 152 -1.44 -9.53 -12.99
CA GLU A 152 -2.00 -9.82 -14.31
C GLU A 152 -3.52 -9.94 -14.26
N GLU A 153 -4.08 -10.54 -13.20
CA GLU A 153 -5.53 -10.59 -12.96
C GLU A 153 -6.13 -9.20 -12.75
N GLN A 154 -5.49 -8.36 -11.92
CA GLN A 154 -6.00 -7.02 -11.60
C GLN A 154 -5.88 -6.03 -12.76
N THR A 155 -4.91 -6.22 -13.65
CA THR A 155 -4.63 -5.32 -14.77
C THR A 155 -5.17 -5.82 -16.10
N GLY A 156 -5.37 -7.13 -16.25
CA GLY A 156 -5.64 -7.77 -17.55
C GLY A 156 -4.44 -7.77 -18.50
N LYS A 157 -3.24 -7.39 -18.03
CA LYS A 157 -2.01 -7.31 -18.82
C LYS A 157 -1.03 -8.37 -18.36
N LYS A 158 -0.26 -8.95 -19.27
CA LYS A 158 0.88 -9.81 -18.92
C LYS A 158 2.11 -8.97 -18.59
N LEU A 159 2.94 -9.45 -17.67
CA LEU A 159 4.26 -8.87 -17.47
C LEU A 159 5.10 -9.07 -18.74
N ASP A 160 5.66 -7.99 -19.27
CA ASP A 160 6.63 -8.05 -20.36
C ASP A 160 8.00 -8.40 -19.78
N VAL A 161 8.57 -9.54 -20.21
CA VAL A 161 9.78 -10.17 -19.62
C VAL A 161 10.94 -10.13 -20.60
#